data_AF-A0A843C606-F1
#
_entry.id   AF-A0A843C606-F1
#
_cell.length_a   1.000
_cell.length_b   1.000
_cell.length_c   1.000
_cell.angle_alpha   90.00
_cell.angle_beta   90.00
_cell.angle_gamma   90.00
#
_symmetry.space_group_name_H-M   'P 1'
#
loop_
_entity.id
_entity.type
_entity.pdbx_description
1 polymer ?
#
loop_
_entity_poly.entity_id
_entity_poly.type
_entity_poly.pdbx_seq_one_letter_code
_entity_poly.pdbx_strand_id
1 'polypeptide(L)' 'MIKKKQDEHLLKCTECGKKFRKTVKGFCSNICYELDLQKRVKHACDEDTTHTQKMS' A
#
# COMPACT_ATOMS: atom_id res chain seq x y z
N MET A 1 30.86 -23.41 -14.57
CA MET A 1 29.68 -23.50 -13.68
C MET A 1 28.95 -22.17 -13.69
N ILE A 2 27.87 -22.04 -14.48
CA ILE A 2 27.11 -20.79 -14.62
C ILE A 2 26.13 -20.71 -13.45
N LYS A 3 26.46 -19.92 -12.41
CA LYS A 3 25.53 -19.58 -11.33
C LYS A 3 24.42 -18.70 -11.92
N LYS A 4 23.29 -19.30 -12.31
CA LYS A 4 22.05 -18.58 -12.56
C LYS A 4 21.67 -17.89 -11.24
N LYS A 5 21.90 -16.58 -11.12
CA LYS A 5 21.28 -15.76 -10.08
C LYS A 5 19.78 -15.93 -10.27
N GLN A 6 19.12 -16.60 -9.34
CA GLN A 6 17.67 -16.59 -9.29
C GLN A 6 17.28 -15.12 -9.13
N ASP A 7 16.71 -14.54 -10.19
CA ASP A 7 16.07 -13.24 -10.14
C ASP A 7 14.80 -13.44 -9.32
N GLU A 8 15.04 -13.43 -8.02
CA GLU A 8 13.99 -13.49 -7.05
C GLU A 8 13.10 -12.28 -7.26
N HIS A 9 11.87 -12.54 -7.68
CA HIS A 9 10.86 -11.51 -7.88
C HIS A 9 10.52 -10.90 -6.52
N LEU A 10 11.31 -9.91 -6.12
CA LEU A 10 11.05 -9.09 -4.95
C LEU A 10 9.97 -8.09 -5.33
N LEU A 11 8.84 -8.18 -4.63
CA LEU A 11 7.77 -7.20 -4.69
C LEU A 11 8.22 -5.92 -3.98
N LYS A 12 7.76 -4.76 -4.46
CA LYS A 12 8.01 -3.46 -3.82
C LYS A 12 6.78 -3.05 -3.03
N CYS A 13 6.95 -2.72 -1.75
CA CYS A 13 5.84 -2.27 -0.91
C CYS A 13 5.39 -0.87 -1.34
N THR A 14 4.08 -0.72 -1.52
CA THR A 14 3.47 0.56 -1.92
C THR A 14 3.69 1.65 -0.87
N GLU A 15 3.63 1.30 0.42
CA GLU A 15 3.77 2.27 1.52
C GLU A 15 5.24 2.61 1.83
N CYS A 16 6.07 1.58 2.01
CA CYS A 16 7.42 1.72 2.54
C CYS A 16 8.50 1.74 1.44
N GLY A 17 8.16 1.35 0.20
CA GLY A 17 9.09 1.22 -0.91
C GLY A 17 10.11 0.06 -0.78
N LYS A 18 10.11 -0.68 0.33
CA LYS A 18 11.04 -1.81 0.54
C LYS A 18 10.70 -2.97 -0.38
N LYS A 19 11.76 -3.63 -0.85
CA LYS A 19 11.71 -4.88 -1.61
C LYS A 19 11.52 -6.07 -0.65
N PHE A 20 10.56 -6.95 -0.92
CA PHE A 20 10.24 -8.12 -0.09
C PHE A 20 9.85 -9.33 -0.94
N ARG A 21 10.06 -10.55 -0.44
CA ARG A 21 9.77 -11.81 -1.19
C ARG A 21 8.29 -12.20 -1.15
N LYS A 22 7.71 -12.27 0.05
CA LYS A 22 6.34 -12.73 0.30
C LYS A 22 5.82 -12.08 1.58
N THR A 23 4.64 -11.51 1.52
CA THR A 23 3.97 -10.87 2.65
C THR A 23 2.46 -10.82 2.42
N VAL A 24 1.72 -10.23 3.37
CA VAL A 24 0.26 -10.03 3.29
C VAL A 24 -0.09 -9.01 2.22
N LYS A 25 -0.94 -9.42 1.26
CA LYS A 25 -1.64 -8.55 0.30
C LYS A 25 -0.75 -7.50 -0.41
N GLY A 26 0.53 -7.79 -0.64
CA GLY A 26 1.44 -6.89 -1.36
C GLY A 26 2.19 -5.84 -0.52
N PHE A 27 2.20 -5.95 0.81
CA PHE A 27 2.85 -4.98 1.70
C PHE A 27 4.03 -5.56 2.48
N CYS A 28 5.13 -4.82 2.67
CA CYS A 28 6.34 -5.31 3.36
C CYS A 28 6.08 -5.82 4.80
N SER A 29 5.00 -5.40 5.45
CA SER A 29 4.60 -5.79 6.80
C SER A 29 3.11 -5.51 7.03
N ASN A 30 2.51 -6.09 8.08
CA ASN A 30 1.14 -5.76 8.50
C ASN A 30 0.98 -4.28 8.82
N ILE A 31 1.98 -3.67 9.47
CA ILE A 31 1.97 -2.24 9.79
C ILE A 31 1.78 -1.40 8.52
N CYS A 32 2.48 -1.74 7.43
CA CYS A 32 2.30 -1.03 6.16
C CYS A 32 0.92 -1.26 5.56
N TYR A 33 0.37 -2.47 5.68
CA TYR A 33 -1.00 -2.73 5.23
C TYR A 33 -2.05 -1.92 6.02
N GLU A 34 -1.87 -1.81 7.34
CA GLU A 34 -2.77 -1.04 8.22
C GLU A 34 -2.69 0.47 7.94
N LEU A 35 -1.50 1.01 7.69
CA LEU A 35 -1.32 2.42 7.30
C LEU A 35 -2.04 2.76 5.98
N ASP A 36 -1.92 1.89 4.98
CA ASP A 36 -2.61 2.05 3.70
C ASP A 36 -4.15 1.97 3.88
N LEU A 37 -4.64 1.05 4.72
CA LEU A 37 -6.06 0.98 5.09
C LEU A 37 -6.54 2.28 5.76
N GLN A 38 -5.80 2.79 6.74
CA GLN A 38 -6.15 4.03 7.43
C GLN A 38 -6.20 5.23 6.48
N LYS A 39 -5.26 5.33 5.53
CA LYS A 39 -5.28 6.37 4.49
C LYS A 39 -6.52 6.28 3.60
N ARG A 40 -6.88 5.07 3.16
CA ARG A 40 -8.08 4.85 2.34
C ARG A 40 -9.37 5.20 3.08
N VAL A 41 -9.48 4.80 4.34
CA VAL A 41 -10.61 5.16 5.21
C VAL A 41 -10.67 6.67 5.43
N LYS A 42 -9.54 7.31 5.71
CA LYS A 42 -9.48 8.76 5.90
C LYS A 42 -9.91 9.50 4.63
N HIS A 43 -9.41 9.09 3.47
CA HIS A 43 -9.80 9.69 2.19
C HIS A 43 -11.31 9.57 1.94
N ALA A 44 -11.88 8.38 2.17
CA ALA A 44 -13.32 8.18 2.04
C ALA A 44 -14.14 9.06 2.99
N CYS A 45 -13.65 9.28 4.21
CA CYS A 45 -14.30 10.16 5.18
C CYS A 45 -14.21 11.65 4.80
N ASP A 46 -13.11 12.08 4.21
CA ASP A 46 -12.88 13.47 3.78
C ASP A 46 -13.69 13.82 2.52
N GLU A 47 -13.87 12.85 1.61
CA GLU A 47 -14.65 13.02 0.39
C GLU A 47 -16.15 13.24 0.65
N ASP A 48 -16.69 12.60 1.70
CA ASP A 48 -18.09 12.78 2.15
C ASP A 48 -18.38 14.23 2.59
N THR A 49 -17.39 14.93 3.13
CA THR A 49 -17.51 16.35 3.53
C THR A 49 -17.63 17.33 2.36
N THR A 50 -17.31 16.93 1.14
CA THR A 50 -17.41 17.82 -0.04
C THR A 50 -18.76 17.77 -0.76
N HIS A 51 -19.63 16.80 -0.45
CA HIS A 51 -20.95 16.68 -1.08
C HIS A 51 -22.06 17.52 -0.42
N THR A 52 -21.79 18.19 0.70
CA THR A 52 -22.69 19.21 1.28
C THR A 52 -22.13 20.62 1.14
N GLN A 53 -21.44 20.93 0.04
CA GLN A 53 -21.27 22.34 -0.33
C GLN A 53 -22.66 22.94 -0.53
N LYS A 54 -23.08 23.72 0.47
CA LYS A 54 -24.34 24.48 0.50
C LYS A 54 -24.53 25.15 -0.85
N MET A 55 -25.64 24.82 -1.51
CA MET A 55 -26.29 25.70 -2.47
C MET A 55 -26.63 26.97 -1.68
N SER A 56 -25.87 28.04 -1.88
CA SER A 56 -26.15 29.39 -1.38
C SER A 56 -25.93 30.37 -2.51
#